data_AF-A0A160MCG1-F1
#
_entry.id   AF-A0A160MCG1-F1
#
_cell.length_a   1.000
_cell.length_b   1.000
_cell.length_c   1.000
_cell.angle_alpha   90.00
_cell.angle_beta   90.00
_cell.angle_gamma   90.00
#
_symmetry.space_group_name_H-M   'P 1'
#
loop_
_entity.id
_entity.type
_entity.pdbx_description
1 polymer ?
#
loop_
_entity_poly.entity_id
_entity_poly.type
_entity_poly.pdbx_seq_one_letter_code
_entity_poly.pdbx_strand_id
1 'polypeptide(L)'
;MDTQYMKAYTIKEVSKMLNVPPGTLRQWEKDLNGLLLIPRSKQGARFYTDHEIALLEKIKQMRDKNLSKDMIRELMQKHMDFASETGIEANETSLAAVNQETALHTEQQAVMDAEQFMALMDGFRDSLIADVRNEIRSGVRKEVLDEVKKEISKGSLHTVKSLSDSIYKSGEKTKAEIESLGARIEQSSENTSEAFGTLSKRVAKSTKRTSDQIHHLTNKLAESSEASSEEFKTMIHYISSSAEVTSTEISSLIETLNTDREIYIDTINKEREQYWHEVKQREEIFQDMIVSFRSAAAAQEPEKKWWEFWK
;
A
#
# COMPACT_ATOMS: atom_id res chain seq x y z
N MET A 1 10.65 -36.84 -14.94
CA MET A 1 10.97 -35.90 -13.84
C MET A 1 10.03 -34.72 -14.04
N ASP A 2 8.80 -34.82 -13.53
CA ASP A 2 7.85 -33.72 -13.61
C ASP A 2 8.31 -32.64 -12.64
N THR A 3 8.86 -31.56 -13.19
CA THR A 3 9.11 -30.33 -12.43
C THR A 3 7.75 -29.76 -12.02
N GLN A 4 7.27 -30.17 -10.85
CA GLN A 4 6.05 -29.66 -10.25
C GLN A 4 6.27 -28.20 -9.87
N TYR A 5 5.83 -27.29 -10.74
CA TYR A 5 5.83 -25.85 -10.47
C TYR A 5 4.89 -25.57 -9.30
N MET A 6 5.45 -25.34 -8.11
CA MET A 6 4.68 -24.79 -7.00
C MET A 6 4.31 -23.35 -7.32
N LYS A 7 3.01 -23.04 -7.34
CA LYS A 7 2.52 -21.68 -7.55
C LYS A 7 2.92 -20.83 -6.35
N ALA A 8 3.57 -19.71 -6.62
CA ALA A 8 3.92 -18.71 -5.62
C ALA A 8 3.03 -17.48 -5.82
N TYR A 9 2.37 -17.06 -4.75
CA TYR A 9 1.47 -15.93 -4.70
C TYR A 9 2.16 -14.75 -4.00
N THR A 10 1.85 -13.55 -4.46
CA THR A 10 2.28 -12.30 -3.84
C THR A 10 1.37 -11.94 -2.67
N ILE A 11 1.86 -11.09 -1.74
CA ILE A 11 1.05 -10.60 -0.62
C ILE A 11 -0.27 -9.95 -1.05
N LYS A 12 -0.31 -9.34 -2.24
CA LYS A 12 -1.53 -8.72 -2.79
C LYS A 12 -2.54 -9.78 -3.22
N GLU A 13 -2.09 -10.88 -3.81
CA GLU A 13 -2.95 -11.99 -4.21
C GLU A 13 -3.49 -12.73 -2.99
N VAL A 14 -2.63 -13.04 -2.01
CA VAL A 14 -3.06 -13.67 -0.75
C VAL A 14 -4.02 -12.79 0.03
N SER A 15 -3.80 -11.47 0.05
CA SER A 15 -4.72 -10.51 0.67
C SER A 15 -6.12 -10.57 0.06
N LYS A 16 -6.22 -10.71 -1.27
CA LYS A 16 -7.50 -10.88 -1.96
C LYS A 16 -8.13 -12.25 -1.68
N MET A 17 -7.34 -13.33 -1.66
CA MET A 17 -7.83 -14.68 -1.41
C MET A 17 -8.40 -14.84 0.01
N LEU A 18 -7.69 -14.33 1.01
CA LEU A 18 -8.10 -14.46 2.42
C LEU A 18 -9.02 -13.33 2.89
N ASN A 19 -9.25 -12.29 2.09
CA ASN A 19 -9.97 -11.07 2.44
C ASN A 19 -9.41 -10.39 3.72
N VAL A 20 -8.09 -10.31 3.81
CA VAL A 20 -7.37 -9.71 4.95
C VAL A 20 -6.43 -8.63 4.41
N PRO A 21 -6.41 -7.40 4.99
CA PRO A 21 -5.53 -6.34 4.53
C PRO A 21 -4.05 -6.74 4.55
N PRO A 22 -3.21 -6.31 3.59
CA PRO A 22 -1.79 -6.67 3.55
C PRO A 22 -1.02 -6.23 4.79
N GLY A 23 -1.45 -5.15 5.45
CA GLY A 23 -0.88 -4.68 6.72
C GLY A 23 -1.12 -5.66 7.86
N THR A 24 -2.31 -6.25 7.93
CA THR A 24 -2.68 -7.25 8.93
C THR A 24 -1.91 -8.56 8.73
N LEU A 25 -1.72 -9.01 7.48
CA LEU A 25 -0.89 -10.18 7.18
C LEU A 25 0.58 -9.98 7.61
N ARG A 26 1.13 -8.76 7.45
CA ARG A 26 2.47 -8.40 7.96
C ARG A 26 2.51 -8.37 9.48
N GLN A 27 1.42 -7.93 10.12
CA GLN A 27 1.32 -7.94 11.57
C GLN A 27 1.26 -9.36 12.11
N TRP A 28 0.56 -10.28 11.44
CA TRP A 28 0.52 -11.69 11.82
C TRP A 28 1.89 -12.37 11.72
N GLU A 29 2.67 -12.09 10.67
CA GLU A 29 4.08 -12.53 10.57
C GLU A 29 4.91 -12.05 11.77
N LYS A 30 4.70 -10.81 12.24
CA LYS A 30 5.41 -10.26 13.41
C LYS A 30 4.93 -10.85 14.72
N ASP A 31 3.61 -10.96 14.91
CA ASP A 31 3.01 -11.47 16.15
C ASP A 31 3.32 -12.95 16.36
N LEU A 32 3.44 -13.72 15.27
CA LEU A 32 3.72 -15.16 15.25
C LEU A 32 5.17 -15.46 14.79
N ASN A 33 6.08 -14.51 15.02
CA ASN A 33 7.49 -14.66 14.66
C ASN A 33 8.08 -15.93 15.32
N GLY A 34 8.72 -16.78 14.51
CA GLY A 34 9.25 -18.08 14.92
C GLY A 34 8.34 -19.28 14.62
N LEU A 35 7.01 -19.09 14.49
CA LEU A 35 6.06 -20.14 14.08
C LEU A 35 5.60 -19.99 12.63
N LEU A 36 5.44 -18.75 12.15
CA LEU A 36 5.08 -18.46 10.77
C LEU A 36 6.31 -17.94 10.01
N LEU A 37 7.00 -18.83 9.30
CA LEU A 37 8.11 -18.48 8.41
C LEU A 37 7.59 -18.26 6.99
N ILE A 38 7.50 -17.00 6.56
CA ILE A 38 7.13 -16.65 5.18
C ILE A 38 8.41 -16.63 4.32
N PRO A 39 8.50 -17.48 3.28
CA PRO A 39 9.63 -17.46 2.35
C PRO A 39 9.82 -16.10 1.66
N ARG A 40 11.10 -15.76 1.39
CA ARG A 40 11.47 -14.53 0.67
C ARG A 40 12.21 -14.87 -0.62
N SER A 41 11.89 -14.12 -1.67
CA SER A 41 12.60 -14.19 -2.95
C SER A 41 14.05 -13.71 -2.79
N LYS A 42 14.89 -13.97 -3.80
CA LYS A 42 16.27 -13.46 -3.89
C LYS A 42 16.35 -11.93 -3.78
N GLN A 43 15.28 -11.21 -4.15
CA GLN A 43 15.15 -9.75 -4.00
C GLN A 43 14.53 -9.30 -2.66
N GLY A 44 14.32 -10.21 -1.70
CA GLY A 44 13.77 -9.92 -0.37
C GLY A 44 12.24 -9.72 -0.31
N ALA A 45 11.53 -9.87 -1.44
CA ALA A 45 10.07 -9.83 -1.48
C ALA A 45 9.44 -11.11 -0.90
N ARG A 46 8.34 -10.99 -0.16
CA ARG A 46 7.60 -12.13 0.40
C ARG A 46 6.80 -12.85 -0.69
N PHE A 47 6.88 -14.16 -0.70
CA PHE A 47 6.00 -15.00 -1.51
C PHE A 47 5.36 -16.07 -0.63
N TYR A 48 4.17 -16.51 -1.02
CA TYR A 48 3.37 -17.49 -0.30
C TYR A 48 3.07 -18.64 -1.24
N THR A 49 3.27 -19.86 -0.79
CA THR A 49 2.80 -21.07 -1.46
C THR A 49 1.46 -21.49 -0.85
N ASP A 50 0.84 -22.53 -1.41
CA ASP A 50 -0.39 -23.09 -0.86
C ASP A 50 -0.23 -23.51 0.62
N HIS A 51 0.98 -23.87 1.05
CA HIS A 51 1.27 -24.22 2.44
C HIS A 51 1.14 -23.02 3.39
N GLU A 52 1.77 -21.88 3.07
CA GLU A 52 1.66 -20.69 3.91
C GLU A 52 0.24 -20.12 3.88
N ILE A 53 -0.48 -20.25 2.76
CA ILE A 53 -1.88 -19.81 2.66
C ILE A 53 -2.76 -20.63 3.62
N ALA A 54 -2.59 -21.95 3.69
CA ALA A 54 -3.34 -22.81 4.61
C ALA A 54 -3.07 -22.46 6.08
N LEU A 55 -1.82 -22.15 6.43
CA LEU A 55 -1.46 -21.68 7.78
C LEU A 55 -2.13 -20.34 8.12
N LEU A 56 -2.10 -19.39 7.17
CA LEU A 56 -2.74 -18.08 7.34
C LEU A 56 -4.27 -18.20 7.46
N GLU A 57 -4.89 -19.15 6.76
CA GLU A 57 -6.31 -19.44 6.89
C GLU A 57 -6.65 -19.97 8.29
N LYS A 58 -5.84 -20.89 8.84
CA LYS A 58 -6.01 -21.37 10.22
C LYS A 58 -5.87 -20.23 11.23
N ILE A 59 -4.90 -19.33 11.04
CA ILE A 59 -4.69 -18.14 11.87
C ILE A 59 -5.90 -17.21 11.81
N LYS A 60 -6.44 -17.00 10.61
CA LYS A 60 -7.66 -16.20 10.41
C LYS A 60 -8.82 -16.79 11.20
N GLN A 61 -9.09 -18.09 11.08
CA GLN A 61 -10.17 -18.76 11.82
C GLN A 61 -10.01 -18.63 13.35
N MET A 62 -8.78 -18.67 13.86
CA MET A 62 -8.52 -18.50 15.29
C MET A 62 -8.70 -17.05 15.75
N ARG A 63 -8.27 -16.07 14.94
CA ARG A 63 -8.48 -14.64 15.22
C ARG A 63 -9.96 -14.26 15.16
N ASP A 64 -10.73 -14.83 14.23
CA ASP A 64 -12.18 -14.61 14.12
C ASP A 64 -12.93 -15.12 15.36
N LYS A 65 -12.37 -16.11 16.08
CA LYS A 65 -12.87 -16.61 17.37
C LYS A 65 -12.41 -15.77 18.58
N ASN A 66 -11.84 -14.58 18.37
CA ASN A 66 -11.30 -13.69 19.40
C ASN A 66 -10.23 -14.32 20.32
N LEU A 67 -9.49 -15.31 19.82
CA LEU A 67 -8.38 -15.89 20.57
C LEU A 67 -7.24 -14.86 20.68
N SER A 68 -6.67 -14.73 21.88
CA SER A 68 -5.52 -13.86 22.10
C SER A 68 -4.30 -14.35 21.33
N LYS A 69 -3.40 -13.43 20.95
CA LYS A 69 -2.18 -13.76 20.20
C LYS A 69 -1.32 -14.84 20.89
N ASP A 70 -1.31 -14.87 22.22
CA ASP A 70 -0.53 -15.82 23.01
C ASP A 70 -1.20 -17.21 23.02
N MET A 71 -2.54 -17.26 23.08
CA MET A 71 -3.32 -18.49 22.94
C MET A 71 -3.21 -19.10 21.53
N ILE A 72 -3.17 -18.25 20.50
CA ILE A 72 -2.96 -18.70 19.11
C ILE A 72 -1.56 -19.31 18.96
N ARG A 73 -0.53 -18.71 19.57
CA ARG A 73 0.82 -19.25 19.56
C ARG A 73 0.87 -20.62 20.26
N GLU A 74 0.27 -20.74 21.45
CA GLU A 74 0.23 -21.99 22.20
C GLU A 74 -0.52 -23.09 21.45
N LEU A 75 -1.67 -22.77 20.82
CA LEU A 75 -2.46 -23.75 20.08
C LEU A 75 -1.76 -24.20 18.80
N MET A 76 -1.07 -23.30 18.10
CA MET A 76 -0.28 -23.65 16.92
C MET A 76 0.93 -24.53 17.28
N GLN A 77 1.59 -24.23 18.40
CA GLN A 77 2.71 -25.02 18.91
C GLN A 77 2.25 -26.43 19.31
N LYS A 78 1.18 -26.53 20.11
CA LYS A 78 0.58 -27.82 20.48
C LYS A 78 0.14 -28.65 19.27
N HIS A 79 -0.40 -28.02 18.23
CA HIS A 79 -0.85 -28.76 17.04
C HIS A 79 0.30 -29.23 16.13
N MET A 80 1.50 -28.65 16.26
CA MET A 80 2.72 -29.16 15.64
C MET A 80 3.32 -30.32 16.48
N ASP A 81 3.21 -30.26 17.81
CA ASP A 81 3.67 -31.31 18.73
C ASP A 81 2.73 -32.54 18.78
N PHE A 82 1.43 -32.36 18.52
CA PHE A 82 0.43 -33.44 18.53
C PHE A 82 0.45 -34.32 17.26
N ALA A 83 1.21 -33.94 16.23
CA ALA A 83 1.35 -34.75 15.02
C ALA A 83 2.31 -35.94 15.21
N SER A 84 3.03 -36.04 16.33
CA SER A 84 3.98 -37.12 16.61
C SER A 84 3.50 -38.22 17.57
N GLU A 85 2.37 -38.06 18.28
CA GLU A 85 1.95 -39.07 19.28
C GLU A 85 0.42 -39.24 19.32
N THR A 86 -0.11 -40.18 18.53
CA THR A 86 -1.41 -40.81 18.80
C THR A 86 -1.31 -42.32 18.56
N GLY A 87 -0.81 -43.03 19.58
CA GLY A 87 -0.95 -44.48 19.75
C GLY A 87 -1.83 -44.73 20.96
N ILE A 88 -3.02 -45.26 20.70
CA ILE A 88 -4.04 -45.67 21.67
C ILE A 88 -3.55 -46.91 22.44
N GLU A 89 -3.86 -47.05 23.73
CA GLU A 89 -4.59 -48.23 24.24
C GLU A 89 -5.00 -48.13 25.71
N ALA A 90 -6.27 -48.42 25.94
CA ALA A 90 -6.89 -48.71 27.22
C ALA A 90 -6.81 -50.21 27.47
N ASN A 91 -6.65 -50.64 28.73
CA ASN A 91 -7.19 -51.93 29.12
C ASN A 91 -7.57 -52.00 30.61
N GLU A 92 -8.70 -52.64 30.84
CA GLU A 92 -9.45 -52.73 32.08
C GLU A 92 -8.88 -53.77 33.06
N THR A 93 -9.17 -53.53 34.34
CA THR A 93 -8.93 -54.41 35.49
C THR A 93 -10.23 -55.13 35.82
N SER A 94 -10.21 -56.41 36.19
CA SER A 94 -11.25 -57.02 37.05
C SER A 94 -10.77 -58.30 37.74
N LEU A 95 -11.22 -58.44 38.99
CA LEU A 95 -10.78 -59.32 40.07
C LEU A 95 -11.94 -60.21 40.57
N ALA A 96 -11.59 -61.42 41.05
CA ALA A 96 -11.97 -62.03 42.34
C ALA A 96 -13.28 -62.85 42.58
N ALA A 97 -13.15 -63.63 43.69
CA ALA A 97 -14.10 -64.34 44.60
C ALA A 97 -14.43 -65.81 44.26
N VAL A 98 -14.14 -66.85 45.07
CA VAL A 98 -14.26 -67.18 46.53
C VAL A 98 -15.70 -67.43 47.01
N ASN A 99 -15.97 -68.66 47.49
CA ASN A 99 -16.72 -69.06 48.70
C ASN A 99 -16.85 -70.61 48.72
N GLN A 100 -16.31 -71.35 49.71
CA GLN A 100 -16.64 -71.54 51.13
C GLN A 100 -17.60 -72.73 51.36
N GLU A 101 -17.07 -73.79 52.00
CA GLU A 101 -17.77 -75.01 52.44
C GLU A 101 -18.36 -74.84 53.84
N THR A 102 -19.45 -75.56 54.09
CA THR A 102 -20.20 -75.62 55.35
C THR A 102 -20.01 -76.98 56.02
N ALA A 103 -19.66 -76.93 57.31
CA ALA A 103 -19.97 -77.82 58.44
C ALA A 103 -20.34 -79.32 58.24
N LEU A 104 -19.89 -80.19 59.16
CA LEU A 104 -20.77 -80.85 60.16
C LEU A 104 -20.08 -81.95 61.00
N HIS A 105 -20.77 -82.24 62.11
CA HIS A 105 -20.77 -83.42 63.00
C HIS A 105 -19.89 -83.37 64.26
N THR A 106 -20.27 -83.90 65.43
CA THR A 106 -21.53 -84.31 66.09
C THR A 106 -21.17 -84.64 67.55
N GLU A 107 -22.14 -84.48 68.45
CA GLU A 107 -22.23 -84.80 69.90
C GLU A 107 -21.43 -85.99 70.47
N GLN A 108 -20.90 -85.84 71.70
CA GLN A 108 -21.15 -86.76 72.83
C GLN A 108 -20.59 -86.23 74.18
N GLN A 109 -21.13 -86.79 75.27
CA GLN A 109 -21.32 -86.18 76.58
C GLN A 109 -20.30 -86.64 77.65
N ALA A 110 -20.01 -85.71 78.57
CA ALA A 110 -19.49 -85.85 79.94
C ALA A 110 -18.02 -86.23 80.18
N VAL A 111 -17.19 -85.22 80.48
CA VAL A 111 -16.60 -84.95 81.82
C VAL A 111 -16.36 -83.42 81.88
N MET A 112 -16.66 -82.73 82.99
CA MET A 112 -16.24 -81.33 83.15
C MET A 112 -14.72 -81.29 83.24
N ASP A 113 -14.08 -80.98 82.12
CA ASP A 113 -12.65 -80.79 82.00
C ASP A 113 -12.32 -79.30 82.21
N ALA A 114 -11.15 -79.01 82.78
CA ALA A 114 -10.64 -77.66 82.99
C ALA A 114 -10.64 -76.82 81.69
N GLU A 115 -10.70 -77.50 80.54
CA GLU A 115 -10.85 -76.99 79.19
C GLU A 115 -12.20 -76.27 78.93
N GLN A 116 -13.33 -76.72 79.50
CA GLN A 116 -14.61 -75.99 79.34
C GLN A 116 -14.68 -74.71 80.18
N PHE A 117 -14.02 -74.69 81.34
CA PHE A 117 -13.89 -73.47 82.14
C PHE A 117 -12.92 -72.48 81.47
N MET A 118 -11.82 -72.95 80.89
CA MET A 118 -10.95 -72.13 80.04
C MET A 118 -11.67 -71.59 78.80
N ALA A 119 -12.49 -72.40 78.13
CA ALA A 119 -13.28 -71.94 76.98
C ALA A 119 -14.35 -70.89 77.34
N LEU A 120 -14.99 -71.02 78.51
CA LEU A 120 -15.91 -70.00 79.03
C LEU A 120 -15.17 -68.71 79.45
N MET A 121 -13.97 -68.83 80.03
CA MET A 121 -13.11 -67.70 80.37
C MET A 121 -12.52 -67.01 79.12
N ASP A 122 -12.19 -67.76 78.07
CA ASP A 122 -11.74 -67.23 76.79
C ASP A 122 -12.91 -66.56 76.04
N GLY A 123 -14.12 -67.11 76.09
CA GLY A 123 -15.32 -66.46 75.56
C GLY A 123 -15.66 -65.15 76.29
N PHE A 124 -15.48 -65.11 77.62
CA PHE A 124 -15.63 -63.87 78.40
C PHE A 124 -14.52 -62.86 78.08
N ARG A 125 -13.27 -63.31 77.90
CA ARG A 125 -12.13 -62.48 77.46
C ARG A 125 -12.39 -61.87 76.08
N ASP A 126 -12.88 -62.66 75.13
CA ASP A 126 -13.17 -62.20 73.78
C ASP A 126 -14.35 -61.23 73.75
N SER A 127 -15.37 -61.46 74.58
CA SER A 127 -16.49 -60.53 74.78
C SER A 127 -16.03 -59.20 75.38
N LEU A 128 -15.23 -59.22 76.45
CA LEU A 128 -14.67 -58.02 77.07
C LEU A 128 -13.74 -57.26 76.13
N ILE A 129 -12.91 -57.97 75.36
CA ILE A 129 -12.06 -57.35 74.34
C ILE A 129 -12.92 -56.74 73.24
N ALA A 130 -14.00 -57.39 72.81
CA ALA A 130 -14.91 -56.86 71.81
C ALA A 130 -15.65 -55.61 72.32
N ASP A 131 -16.12 -55.61 73.56
CA ASP A 131 -16.80 -54.49 74.20
C ASP A 131 -15.84 -53.31 74.42
N VAL A 132 -14.67 -53.55 75.02
CA VAL A 132 -13.63 -52.51 75.18
C VAL A 132 -13.16 -52.00 73.81
N ARG A 133 -13.00 -52.87 72.81
CA ARG A 133 -12.67 -52.46 71.44
C ARG A 133 -13.78 -51.63 70.81
N ASN A 134 -15.04 -51.95 71.04
CA ASN A 134 -16.17 -51.20 70.51
C ASN A 134 -16.36 -49.87 71.25
N GLU A 135 -16.12 -49.83 72.56
CA GLU A 135 -16.13 -48.62 73.39
C GLU A 135 -14.98 -47.68 72.99
N ILE A 136 -13.74 -48.19 72.88
CA ILE A 136 -12.59 -47.41 72.40
C ILE A 136 -12.83 -46.96 70.96
N ARG A 137 -13.33 -47.82 70.07
CA ARG A 137 -13.54 -47.47 68.66
C ARG A 137 -14.67 -46.47 68.48
N SER A 138 -15.72 -46.52 69.29
CA SER A 138 -16.83 -45.57 69.21
C SER A 138 -16.51 -44.25 69.91
N GLY A 139 -15.90 -44.30 71.10
CA GLY A 139 -15.44 -43.14 71.87
C GLY A 139 -14.37 -42.35 71.12
N VAL A 140 -13.28 -43.00 70.69
CA VAL A 140 -12.20 -42.33 69.94
C VAL A 140 -12.71 -41.80 68.61
N ARG A 141 -13.56 -42.53 67.87
CA ARG A 141 -14.09 -42.04 66.59
C ARG A 141 -14.98 -40.82 66.78
N LYS A 142 -15.82 -40.79 67.81
CA LYS A 142 -16.71 -39.67 68.10
C LYS A 142 -15.93 -38.43 68.55
N GLU A 143 -14.98 -38.61 69.47
CA GLU A 143 -14.11 -37.53 69.96
C GLU A 143 -13.24 -36.94 68.86
N VAL A 144 -12.60 -37.80 68.04
CA VAL A 144 -11.80 -37.36 66.89
C VAL A 144 -12.69 -36.67 65.85
N LEU A 145 -13.90 -37.16 65.57
CA LEU A 145 -14.82 -36.50 64.64
C LEU A 145 -15.23 -35.11 65.13
N ASP A 146 -15.53 -34.97 66.43
CA ASP A 146 -15.94 -33.70 67.01
C ASP A 146 -14.78 -32.69 67.03
N GLU A 147 -13.55 -33.12 67.37
CA GLU A 147 -12.38 -32.23 67.34
C GLU A 147 -11.96 -31.87 65.91
N VAL A 148 -12.01 -32.82 64.96
CA VAL A 148 -11.75 -32.56 63.53
C VAL A 148 -12.80 -31.59 62.97
N LYS A 149 -14.09 -31.77 63.30
CA LYS A 149 -15.16 -30.87 62.85
C LYS A 149 -14.98 -29.46 63.42
N LYS A 150 -14.56 -29.35 64.68
CA LYS A 150 -14.29 -28.08 65.34
C LYS A 150 -13.07 -27.37 64.74
N GLU A 151 -11.98 -28.09 64.45
CA GLU A 151 -10.82 -27.50 63.80
C GLU A 151 -11.06 -27.16 62.32
N ILE A 152 -11.79 -27.99 61.58
CA ILE A 152 -12.21 -27.65 60.21
C ILE A 152 -13.08 -26.40 60.21
N SER A 153 -14.05 -26.29 61.14
CA SER A 153 -14.93 -25.13 61.23
C SER A 153 -14.17 -23.86 61.62
N LYS A 154 -13.25 -23.93 62.58
CA LYS A 154 -12.38 -22.81 62.95
C LYS A 154 -11.46 -22.40 61.80
N GLY A 155 -10.82 -23.38 61.15
CA GLY A 155 -9.97 -23.17 59.99
C GLY A 155 -10.73 -22.52 58.83
N SER A 156 -11.92 -23.03 58.50
CA SER A 156 -12.73 -22.48 57.41
C SER A 156 -13.23 -21.07 57.73
N LEU A 157 -13.62 -20.80 58.98
CA LEU A 157 -14.06 -19.48 59.41
C LEU A 157 -12.91 -18.47 59.31
N HIS A 158 -11.70 -18.86 59.70
CA HIS A 158 -10.51 -18.01 59.54
C HIS A 158 -10.20 -17.75 58.07
N THR A 159 -10.23 -18.77 57.20
CA THR A 159 -9.96 -18.57 55.76
C THR A 159 -11.03 -17.72 55.08
N VAL A 160 -12.31 -17.92 55.42
CA VAL A 160 -13.41 -17.12 54.85
C VAL A 160 -13.30 -15.68 55.32
N LYS A 161 -12.96 -15.46 56.60
CA LYS A 161 -12.74 -14.11 57.13
C LYS A 161 -11.55 -13.42 56.45
N SER A 162 -10.41 -14.10 56.31
CA SER A 162 -9.24 -13.50 55.65
C SER A 162 -9.48 -13.21 54.18
N LEU A 163 -10.21 -14.08 53.49
CA LEU A 163 -10.60 -13.87 52.10
C LEU A 163 -11.58 -12.70 51.98
N SER A 164 -12.57 -12.62 52.88
CA SER A 164 -13.53 -11.52 52.96
C SER A 164 -12.81 -10.18 53.17
N ASP A 165 -11.92 -10.10 54.16
CA ASP A 165 -11.16 -8.88 54.46
C ASP A 165 -10.27 -8.46 53.26
N SER A 166 -9.67 -9.44 52.58
CA SER A 166 -8.86 -9.20 51.39
C SER A 166 -9.71 -8.68 50.21
N ILE A 167 -10.90 -9.26 50.00
CA ILE A 167 -11.84 -8.83 48.96
C ILE A 167 -12.33 -7.41 49.25
N TYR A 168 -12.70 -7.10 50.49
CA TYR A 168 -13.12 -5.76 50.89
C TYR A 168 -12.00 -4.73 50.65
N LYS A 169 -10.79 -5.03 51.12
CA LYS A 169 -9.64 -4.14 50.98
C LYS A 169 -9.21 -3.96 49.52
N SER A 170 -9.30 -5.03 48.72
CA SER A 170 -9.06 -4.97 47.28
C SER A 170 -10.14 -4.16 46.55
N GLY A 171 -11.40 -4.29 46.97
CA GLY A 171 -12.52 -3.52 46.41
C GLY A 171 -12.38 -2.02 46.68
N GLU A 172 -12.01 -1.65 47.92
CA GLU A 172 -11.74 -0.26 48.29
C GLU A 172 -10.56 0.31 47.49
N LYS A 173 -9.48 -0.45 47.35
CA LYS A 173 -8.33 -0.05 46.54
C LYS A 173 -8.70 0.14 45.07
N THR A 174 -9.47 -0.80 44.51
CA THR A 174 -9.94 -0.72 43.12
C THR A 174 -10.82 0.50 42.90
N LYS A 175 -11.72 0.81 43.84
CA LYS A 175 -12.55 2.02 43.78
C LYS A 175 -11.69 3.29 43.75
N ALA A 176 -10.70 3.39 44.64
CA ALA A 176 -9.79 4.54 44.67
C ALA A 176 -8.96 4.69 43.39
N GLU A 177 -8.50 3.57 42.81
CA GLU A 177 -7.79 3.57 41.53
C GLU A 177 -8.70 4.01 40.37
N ILE A 178 -9.96 3.57 40.34
CA ILE A 178 -10.95 4.01 39.34
C ILE A 178 -11.23 5.51 39.47
N GLU A 179 -11.40 6.03 40.68
CA GLU A 179 -11.58 7.48 40.91
C GLU A 179 -10.36 8.28 40.44
N SER A 180 -9.14 7.82 40.75
CA SER A 180 -7.90 8.44 40.27
C SER A 180 -7.79 8.40 38.75
N LEU A 181 -8.15 7.27 38.13
CA LEU A 181 -8.15 7.13 36.68
C LEU A 181 -9.16 8.07 36.03
N GLY A 182 -10.36 8.21 36.62
CA GLY A 182 -11.38 9.16 36.17
C GLY A 182 -10.86 10.59 36.15
N ALA A 183 -10.22 11.04 37.23
CA ALA A 183 -9.63 12.38 37.30
C ALA A 183 -8.51 12.58 36.27
N ARG A 184 -7.67 11.57 36.03
CA ARG A 184 -6.62 11.65 34.99
C ARG A 184 -7.19 11.72 33.58
N ILE A 185 -8.26 10.96 33.31
CA ILE A 185 -8.95 11.00 32.02
C ILE A 185 -9.59 12.37 31.80
N GLU A 186 -10.24 12.93 32.81
CA GLU A 186 -10.85 14.26 32.74
C GLU A 186 -9.81 15.34 32.46
N GLN A 187 -8.71 15.36 33.22
CA GLN A 187 -7.61 16.31 33.00
C GLN A 187 -6.96 16.15 31.61
N SER A 188 -6.75 14.90 31.17
CA SER A 188 -6.20 14.63 29.84
C SER A 188 -7.17 15.06 28.73
N SER A 189 -8.48 14.88 28.93
CA SER A 189 -9.53 15.29 28.01
C SER A 189 -9.60 16.81 27.89
N GLU A 190 -9.53 17.52 29.02
CA GLU A 190 -9.50 18.99 29.07
C GLU A 190 -8.28 19.54 28.32
N ASN A 191 -7.08 19.07 28.66
CA ASN A 191 -5.84 19.46 27.98
C ASN A 191 -5.89 19.20 26.46
N THR A 192 -6.47 18.06 26.06
CA THR A 192 -6.62 17.71 24.64
C THR A 192 -7.60 18.65 23.94
N SER A 193 -8.72 18.99 24.60
CA SER A 193 -9.73 19.91 24.08
C SER A 193 -9.15 21.33 23.89
N GLU A 194 -8.38 21.81 24.87
CA GLU A 194 -7.70 23.09 24.76
C GLU A 194 -6.67 23.09 23.63
N ALA A 195 -5.80 22.07 23.58
CA ALA A 195 -4.81 21.92 22.52
C ALA A 195 -5.48 21.89 21.14
N PHE A 196 -6.56 21.12 20.98
CA PHE A 196 -7.35 21.06 19.76
C PHE A 196 -7.97 22.41 19.41
N GLY A 197 -8.52 23.14 20.38
CA GLY A 197 -9.05 24.48 20.19
C GLY A 197 -7.99 25.47 19.71
N THR A 198 -6.78 25.43 20.29
CA THR A 198 -5.67 26.30 19.83
C THR A 198 -5.19 25.93 18.43
N LEU A 199 -5.10 24.63 18.11
CA LEU A 199 -4.71 24.16 16.80
C LEU A 199 -5.74 24.57 15.74
N SER A 200 -7.03 24.39 16.03
CA SER A 200 -8.13 24.80 15.15
C SER A 200 -8.07 26.30 14.85
N LYS A 201 -7.85 27.14 15.86
CA LYS A 201 -7.66 28.60 15.68
C LYS A 201 -6.43 28.92 14.81
N ARG A 202 -5.30 28.23 15.02
CA ARG A 202 -4.09 28.42 14.18
C ARG A 202 -4.33 28.01 12.75
N VAL A 203 -4.96 26.85 12.52
CA VAL A 203 -5.31 26.37 11.19
C VAL A 203 -6.24 27.35 10.50
N ALA A 204 -7.32 27.80 11.15
CA ALA A 204 -8.24 28.77 10.59
C ALA A 204 -7.53 30.09 10.20
N LYS A 205 -6.65 30.61 11.07
CA LYS A 205 -5.87 31.83 10.78
C LYS A 205 -4.88 31.62 9.63
N SER A 206 -4.21 30.48 9.58
CA SER A 206 -3.27 30.14 8.51
C SER A 206 -4.01 30.00 7.17
N THR A 207 -5.11 29.25 7.14
CA THR A 207 -5.95 29.07 5.94
C THR A 207 -6.47 30.41 5.43
N LYS A 208 -6.96 31.29 6.32
CA LYS A 208 -7.38 32.63 5.94
C LYS A 208 -6.25 33.43 5.29
N ARG A 209 -5.07 33.46 5.93
CA ARG A 209 -3.89 34.17 5.38
C ARG A 209 -3.48 33.61 4.02
N THR A 210 -3.45 32.30 3.85
CA THR A 210 -3.12 31.66 2.57
C THR A 210 -4.16 32.00 1.51
N SER A 211 -5.46 32.00 1.84
CA SER A 211 -6.53 32.41 0.93
C SER A 211 -6.36 33.86 0.47
N ASP A 212 -6.06 34.77 1.40
CA ASP A 212 -5.83 36.19 1.07
C ASP A 212 -4.60 36.35 0.15
N GLN A 213 -3.53 35.58 0.37
CA GLN A 213 -2.34 35.57 -0.48
C GLN A 213 -2.63 35.03 -1.89
N ILE A 214 -3.42 33.96 -1.99
CA ILE A 214 -3.83 33.40 -3.29
C ILE A 214 -4.65 34.46 -4.05
N HIS A 215 -5.62 35.11 -3.40
CA HIS A 215 -6.38 36.18 -4.02
C HIS A 215 -5.50 37.32 -4.53
N HIS A 216 -4.53 37.76 -3.72
CA HIS A 216 -3.62 38.83 -4.14
C HIS A 216 -2.77 38.42 -5.36
N LEU A 217 -2.25 37.18 -5.38
CA LEU A 217 -1.49 36.66 -6.51
C LEU A 217 -2.36 36.51 -7.75
N THR A 218 -3.60 36.04 -7.62
CA THR A 218 -4.55 35.93 -8.73
C THR A 218 -4.83 37.30 -9.35
N ASN A 219 -5.05 38.33 -8.52
CA ASN A 219 -5.27 39.68 -9.04
C ASN A 219 -4.03 40.23 -9.74
N LYS A 220 -2.84 40.06 -9.15
CA LYS A 220 -1.58 40.48 -9.81
C LYS A 220 -1.34 39.75 -11.12
N LEU A 221 -1.68 38.46 -11.19
CA LEU A 221 -1.56 37.69 -12.42
C LEU A 221 -2.54 38.18 -13.49
N ALA A 222 -3.77 38.51 -13.10
CA ALA A 222 -4.76 39.08 -14.01
C ALA A 222 -4.29 40.43 -14.57
N GLU A 223 -3.87 41.36 -13.71
CA GLU A 223 -3.33 42.67 -14.11
C GLU A 223 -2.10 42.53 -15.03
N SER A 224 -1.15 41.66 -14.68
CA SER A 224 0.04 41.42 -15.49
C SER A 224 -0.29 40.77 -16.84
N SER A 225 -1.28 39.87 -16.88
CA SER A 225 -1.74 39.24 -18.11
C SER A 225 -2.45 40.22 -19.02
N GLU A 226 -3.26 41.12 -18.46
CA GLU A 226 -3.93 42.18 -19.21
C GLU A 226 -2.91 43.16 -19.82
N ALA A 227 -1.94 43.62 -19.03
CA ALA A 227 -0.86 44.48 -19.51
C ALA A 227 -0.06 43.81 -20.66
N SER A 228 0.31 42.54 -20.49
CA SER A 228 1.03 41.79 -21.52
C SER A 228 0.19 41.64 -22.79
N SER A 229 -1.12 41.42 -22.66
CA SER A 229 -2.04 41.31 -23.81
C SER A 229 -2.12 42.61 -24.61
N GLU A 230 -2.15 43.77 -23.95
CA GLU A 230 -2.15 45.07 -24.64
C GLU A 230 -0.80 45.36 -25.32
N GLU A 231 0.32 44.97 -24.70
CA GLU A 231 1.64 45.03 -25.34
C GLU A 231 1.71 44.14 -26.60
N PHE A 232 1.21 42.91 -26.51
CA PHE A 232 1.15 42.00 -27.65
C PHE A 232 0.27 42.55 -28.77
N LYS A 233 -0.90 43.11 -28.44
CA LYS A 233 -1.80 43.75 -29.41
C LYS A 233 -1.12 44.91 -30.12
N THR A 234 -0.38 45.74 -29.38
CA THR A 234 0.39 46.85 -29.92
C THR A 234 1.49 46.34 -30.85
N MET A 235 2.23 45.31 -30.46
CA MET A 235 3.26 44.68 -31.28
C MET A 235 2.68 44.09 -32.58
N ILE A 236 1.55 43.38 -32.50
CA ILE A 236 0.84 42.85 -33.67
C ILE A 236 0.45 43.99 -34.61
N HIS A 237 -0.07 45.10 -34.08
CA HIS A 237 -0.43 46.26 -34.89
C HIS A 237 0.78 46.86 -35.61
N TYR A 238 1.91 47.06 -34.92
CA TYR A 238 3.13 47.56 -35.54
C TYR A 238 3.68 46.62 -36.62
N ILE A 239 3.72 45.32 -36.37
CA ILE A 239 4.17 44.33 -37.35
C ILE A 239 3.25 44.34 -38.57
N SER A 240 1.93 44.36 -38.37
CA SER A 240 0.96 44.39 -39.46
C SER A 240 1.08 45.67 -40.29
N SER A 241 1.19 46.83 -39.65
CA SER A 241 1.35 48.12 -40.33
C SER A 241 2.67 48.20 -41.09
N SER A 242 3.77 47.72 -40.50
CA SER A 242 5.06 47.68 -41.19
C SER A 242 5.06 46.70 -42.37
N ALA A 243 4.40 45.55 -42.24
CA ALA A 243 4.21 44.60 -43.34
C ALA A 243 3.38 45.21 -44.48
N GLU A 244 2.36 46.01 -44.16
CA GLU A 244 1.57 46.73 -45.17
C GLU A 244 2.41 47.78 -45.90
N VAL A 245 3.15 48.63 -45.18
CA VAL A 245 4.03 49.66 -45.77
C VAL A 245 5.10 49.01 -46.65
N THR A 246 5.77 47.95 -46.18
CA THR A 246 6.76 47.25 -46.99
C THR A 246 6.13 46.61 -48.23
N SER A 247 4.92 46.08 -48.13
CA SER A 247 4.17 45.55 -49.29
C SER A 247 3.84 46.64 -50.31
N THR A 248 3.42 47.83 -49.87
CA THR A 248 3.13 48.96 -50.78
C THR A 248 4.40 49.52 -51.41
N GLU A 249 5.50 49.65 -50.65
CA GLU A 249 6.81 50.06 -51.18
C GLU A 249 7.36 49.06 -52.19
N ILE A 250 7.25 47.75 -51.93
CA ILE A 250 7.63 46.70 -52.89
C ILE A 250 6.78 46.80 -54.16
N SER A 251 5.46 47.01 -54.01
CA SER A 251 4.56 47.15 -55.16
C SER A 251 4.91 48.37 -56.01
N SER A 252 5.19 49.51 -55.38
CA SER A 252 5.63 50.73 -56.05
C SER A 252 6.99 50.55 -56.75
N LEU A 253 7.94 49.85 -56.10
CA LEU A 253 9.23 49.54 -56.72
C LEU A 253 9.07 48.64 -57.94
N ILE A 254 8.19 47.63 -57.87
CA ILE A 254 7.87 46.75 -59.01
C ILE A 254 7.28 47.58 -60.17
N GLU A 255 6.36 48.50 -59.87
CA GLU A 255 5.76 49.38 -60.88
C GLU A 255 6.83 50.26 -61.54
N THR A 256 7.68 50.90 -60.74
CA THR A 256 8.77 51.76 -61.23
C THR A 256 9.78 50.98 -62.10
N LEU A 257 10.15 49.76 -61.68
CA LEU A 257 11.03 48.88 -62.48
C LEU A 257 10.39 48.47 -63.80
N ASN A 258 9.08 48.22 -63.82
CA ASN A 258 8.37 47.89 -65.06
C ASN A 258 8.31 49.10 -65.99
N THR A 259 8.03 50.30 -65.47
CA THR A 259 8.02 51.53 -66.28
C THR A 259 9.40 51.83 -66.84
N ASP A 260 10.46 51.70 -66.06
CA ASP A 260 11.83 51.91 -66.53
C ASP A 260 12.22 50.90 -67.61
N ARG A 261 11.81 49.64 -67.44
CA ARG A 261 12.02 48.60 -68.46
C ARG A 261 11.29 48.93 -69.76
N GLU A 262 10.06 49.42 -69.69
CA GLU A 262 9.30 49.84 -70.88
C GLU A 262 9.97 51.03 -71.58
N ILE A 263 10.37 52.07 -70.82
CA ILE A 263 11.08 53.24 -71.35
C ILE A 263 12.40 52.82 -72.03
N TYR A 264 13.16 51.91 -71.40
CA TYR A 264 14.41 51.41 -71.96
C TYR A 264 14.19 50.67 -73.28
N ILE A 265 13.19 49.77 -73.34
CA ILE A 265 12.85 49.04 -74.57
C ILE A 265 12.39 50.00 -75.66
N ASP A 266 11.57 50.99 -75.33
CA ASP A 266 11.12 52.02 -76.27
C ASP A 266 12.31 52.84 -76.81
N THR A 267 13.24 53.24 -75.94
CA THR A 267 14.45 53.98 -76.33
C THR A 267 15.30 53.16 -77.31
N ILE A 268 15.57 51.88 -77.01
CA ILE A 268 16.30 50.98 -77.91
C ILE A 268 15.57 50.83 -79.25
N ASN A 269 14.25 50.67 -79.23
CA ASN A 269 13.48 50.53 -80.47
C ASN A 269 13.58 51.79 -81.33
N LYS A 270 13.50 52.98 -80.72
CA LYS A 270 13.69 54.27 -81.41
C LYS A 270 15.09 54.41 -82.00
N GLU A 271 16.14 54.08 -81.25
CA GLU A 271 17.51 54.08 -81.76
C GLU A 271 17.66 53.12 -82.94
N ARG A 272 17.09 51.91 -82.84
CA ARG A 272 17.10 50.92 -83.93
C ARG A 272 16.40 51.47 -85.18
N GLU A 273 15.26 52.14 -85.04
CA GLU A 273 14.56 52.78 -86.16
C GLU A 273 15.38 53.91 -86.81
N GLN A 274 16.06 54.72 -86.00
CA GLN A 274 16.98 55.74 -86.49
C GLN A 274 18.14 55.12 -87.29
N TYR A 275 18.80 54.09 -86.75
CA TYR A 275 19.85 53.37 -87.47
C TYR A 275 19.33 52.76 -88.78
N TRP A 276 18.13 52.17 -88.78
CA TRP A 276 17.50 51.68 -90.01
C TRP A 276 17.30 52.78 -91.03
N HIS A 277 16.86 53.96 -90.60
CA HIS A 277 16.68 55.11 -91.47
C HIS A 277 18.00 55.59 -92.06
N GLU A 278 19.05 55.75 -91.23
CA GLU A 278 20.39 56.14 -91.68
C GLU A 278 20.99 55.12 -92.66
N VAL A 279 20.87 53.82 -92.36
CA VAL A 279 21.34 52.75 -93.25
C VAL A 279 20.60 52.79 -94.59
N LYS A 280 19.28 52.99 -94.57
CA LYS A 280 18.49 53.11 -95.79
C LYS A 280 18.90 54.35 -96.61
N GLN A 281 19.09 55.50 -95.98
CA GLN A 281 19.57 56.70 -96.67
C GLN A 281 20.96 56.50 -97.29
N ARG A 282 21.89 55.85 -96.55
CA ARG A 282 23.23 55.52 -97.08
C ARG A 282 23.15 54.56 -98.25
N GLU A 283 22.28 53.57 -98.20
CA GLU A 283 22.03 52.65 -99.31
C GLU A 283 21.47 53.40 -100.53
N GLU A 284 20.51 54.31 -100.35
CA GLU A 284 19.96 55.13 -101.44
C GLU A 284 21.05 56.00 -102.10
N ILE A 285 21.90 56.67 -101.31
CA ILE A 285 23.03 57.47 -101.83
C ILE A 285 24.05 56.58 -102.53
N PHE A 286 24.34 55.39 -101.99
CA PHE A 286 25.27 54.44 -102.61
C PHE A 286 24.73 53.90 -103.93
N GLN A 287 23.44 53.60 -104.02
CA GLN A 287 22.78 53.21 -105.27
C GLN A 287 22.87 54.34 -106.31
N ASP A 288 22.62 55.59 -105.93
CA ASP A 288 22.79 56.74 -106.83
C ASP A 288 24.25 56.93 -107.28
N MET A 289 25.21 56.72 -106.37
CA MET A 289 26.64 56.72 -106.70
C MET A 289 26.99 55.59 -107.68
N ILE A 290 26.47 54.38 -107.51
CA ILE A 290 26.67 53.27 -108.46
C ILE A 290 26.06 53.61 -109.83
N VAL A 291 24.85 54.16 -109.86
CA VAL A 291 24.16 54.54 -111.11
C VAL A 291 24.95 55.64 -111.83
N SER A 292 25.43 56.65 -111.11
CA SER A 292 26.27 57.71 -111.68
C SER A 292 27.64 57.21 -112.13
N PHE A 293 28.29 56.29 -111.40
CA PHE A 293 29.52 55.65 -111.85
C PHE A 293 29.30 54.83 -113.12
N ARG A 294 28.19 54.08 -113.19
CA ARG A 294 27.83 53.28 -114.37
C ARG A 294 27.54 54.18 -115.57
N SER A 295 26.87 55.31 -115.38
CA SER A 295 26.60 56.26 -116.48
C SER A 295 27.86 57.00 -116.93
N ALA A 296 28.73 57.40 -116.00
CA ALA A 296 30.03 58.00 -116.32
C ALA A 296 30.99 57.02 -117.02
N ALA A 297 31.04 55.76 -116.57
CA ALA A 297 31.81 54.70 -117.22
C ALA A 297 31.24 54.34 -118.60
N ALA A 298 29.91 54.35 -118.78
CA ALA A 298 29.28 54.18 -120.09
C ALA A 298 29.49 55.40 -121.02
N ALA A 299 29.76 56.59 -120.48
CA ALA A 299 30.09 57.80 -121.23
C ALA A 299 31.59 57.89 -121.62
N GLN A 300 32.43 56.99 -121.10
CA GLN A 300 33.86 56.97 -121.37
C GLN A 300 34.22 55.85 -122.37
N GLU A 301 33.94 56.10 -123.66
CA GLU A 301 34.78 55.82 -124.86
C GLU A 301 33.99 56.09 -126.16
N PRO A 302 34.63 56.56 -127.26
CA PRO A 302 35.82 55.94 -127.80
C PRO A 302 37.09 56.79 -127.77
N GLU A 303 38.20 56.07 -127.62
CA GLU A 303 39.56 56.46 -127.97
C GLU A 303 39.60 57.32 -129.25
N LYS A 304 40.21 58.51 -129.16
CA LYS A 304 40.73 59.21 -130.34
C LYS A 304 42.25 59.22 -130.31
N LYS A 305 42.82 58.41 -131.19
CA LYS A 305 44.22 58.45 -131.61
C LYS A 305 44.48 59.73 -132.45
N TRP A 306 45.76 60.07 -132.53
CA TRP A 306 46.51 60.55 -133.70
C TRP A 306 46.41 62.00 -134.24
N TRP A 307 47.56 62.69 -134.20
CA TRP A 307 48.29 63.17 -135.38
C TRP A 307 47.51 63.89 -136.49
N GLU A 308 46.95 65.06 -136.20
CA GLU A 308 46.48 66.08 -137.15
C GLU A 308 46.38 67.37 -136.32
N PHE A 309 47.14 68.47 -136.43
CA PHE A 309 47.62 69.23 -137.58
C PHE A 309 48.66 70.27 -137.09
N TRP A 310 49.78 70.41 -137.79
CA TRP A 310 50.46 71.70 -137.96
C TRP A 310 49.83 72.40 -139.17
N LYS A 311 49.42 73.66 -139.02
CA LYS A 311 49.32 74.65 -140.11
C LYS A 311 49.41 76.05 -139.54
#